data_AF-A0A7S3B5J1-F1
#
_entry.id   AF-A0A7S3B5J1-F1
#
_cell.length_a   1.000
_cell.length_b   1.000
_cell.length_c   1.000
_cell.angle_alpha   90.00
_cell.angle_beta   90.00
_cell.angle_gamma   90.00
#
_symmetry.space_group_name_H-M   'P 1'
#
loop_
_entity.id
_entity.type
_entity.pdbx_description
1 polymer ?
#
loop_
_entity_poly.entity_id
_entity_poly.type
_entity_poly.pdbx_seq_one_letter_code
_entity_poly.pdbx_strand_id
1 'polypeptide(L)'
;GGENGAPIEPVQILPEGLSLAEYDISFAAGVSALRVEHRLDGPVKCRAEPAARKEVFSDTPVELYTEEVDDETHNIVQLYFSDLRDEVAVDVVNLTNTTLTLQDTECCVFQQDATGAALNYKIIVRDGAVISVLYQEGEEIHSSPFIEHKLPPQGSYVTLPDGSLGKLQALPRGLIVTREARDLPENAPQWPERSGLRPKGKHPAELPGMVDVEIIQQDGAVLWPPHQCCVPVCALTKTDSSRLQAWHALWDSHLAARSKAAYTLAERIEQVLAQGLSDQGRTAKEIVSELTDFYGQLEDIQRELQDLHHPGLEADRLQALQRGIQRFAALARFG
;
A
#
# COMPACT_ATOMS: atom_id res chain seq x y z
N GLY A 1 -30.62 -1.72 3.69
CA GLY A 1 -30.56 -3.20 3.66
C GLY A 1 -31.92 -3.76 4.01
N GLY A 2 -32.23 -4.98 3.58
CA GLY A 2 -33.40 -5.71 4.08
C GLY A 2 -33.30 -5.87 5.60
N GLU A 3 -34.43 -5.85 6.31
CA GLU A 3 -34.51 -5.71 7.77
C GLU A 3 -33.73 -6.76 8.59
N ASN A 4 -33.18 -7.81 7.97
CA ASN A 4 -32.53 -8.94 8.65
C ASN A 4 -31.13 -9.32 8.12
N GLY A 5 -30.43 -8.44 7.38
CA GLY A 5 -29.13 -8.80 6.79
C GLY A 5 -29.23 -9.77 5.62
N ALA A 6 -30.42 -9.90 5.03
CA ALA A 6 -30.62 -10.68 3.80
C ALA A 6 -29.81 -10.07 2.64
N PRO A 7 -29.28 -10.89 1.72
CA PRO A 7 -28.59 -10.43 0.52
C PRO A 7 -29.52 -9.50 -0.26
N ILE A 8 -28.97 -8.41 -0.78
CA ILE A 8 -29.70 -7.42 -1.56
C ILE A 8 -29.03 -7.25 -2.92
N GLU A 9 -29.83 -6.99 -3.95
CA GLU A 9 -29.34 -6.72 -5.31
C GLU A 9 -29.71 -5.29 -5.74
N PRO A 10 -28.84 -4.56 -6.47
CA PRO A 10 -29.19 -3.29 -7.08
C PRO A 10 -30.23 -3.52 -8.18
N VAL A 11 -31.47 -3.05 -7.97
CA VAL A 11 -32.53 -3.09 -9.00
C VAL A 11 -32.56 -1.82 -9.85
N GLN A 12 -31.91 -0.75 -9.39
CA GLN A 12 -31.83 0.51 -10.13
C GLN A 12 -30.58 1.28 -9.69
N ILE A 13 -29.76 1.73 -10.64
CA ILE A 13 -28.60 2.60 -10.42
C ILE A 13 -28.81 3.86 -11.27
N LEU A 14 -28.71 5.04 -10.65
CA LEU A 14 -28.86 6.32 -11.33
C LEU A 14 -27.50 6.98 -11.55
N PRO A 15 -27.23 7.62 -12.71
CA PRO A 15 -28.14 7.79 -13.85
C PRO A 15 -28.32 6.49 -14.66
N GLU A 16 -29.51 6.30 -15.21
CA GLU A 16 -29.83 5.17 -16.09
C GLU A 16 -29.14 5.32 -17.46
N GLY A 17 -28.78 4.20 -18.08
CA GLY A 17 -28.18 4.17 -19.43
C GLY A 17 -26.65 4.12 -19.47
N LEU A 18 -25.99 4.09 -18.31
CA LEU A 18 -24.55 3.82 -18.19
C LEU A 18 -24.28 2.33 -17.98
N SER A 19 -23.07 1.89 -18.35
CA SER A 19 -22.65 0.49 -18.18
C SER A 19 -22.41 0.17 -16.71
N LEU A 20 -22.82 -1.01 -16.24
CA LEU A 20 -22.50 -1.48 -14.88
C LEU A 20 -20.99 -1.51 -14.59
N ALA A 21 -20.17 -1.65 -15.64
CA ALA A 21 -18.71 -1.62 -15.52
C ALA A 21 -18.13 -0.24 -15.15
N GLU A 22 -18.92 0.82 -15.24
CA GLU A 22 -18.54 2.19 -14.84
C GLU A 22 -18.79 2.46 -13.35
N TYR A 23 -19.34 1.49 -12.64
CA TYR A 23 -19.65 1.58 -11.22
C TYR A 23 -18.85 0.58 -10.41
N ASP A 24 -18.42 1.01 -9.22
CA ASP A 24 -17.93 0.12 -8.17
C ASP A 24 -19.07 -0.15 -7.19
N ILE A 25 -19.48 -1.42 -7.14
CA ILE A 25 -20.58 -1.89 -6.29
C ILE A 25 -19.97 -2.59 -5.08
N SER A 26 -20.17 -2.02 -3.90
CA SER A 26 -19.67 -2.56 -2.63
C SER A 26 -20.83 -2.96 -1.73
N PHE A 27 -20.67 -4.12 -1.09
CA PHE A 27 -21.61 -4.67 -0.13
C PHE A 27 -20.95 -4.63 1.26
N ALA A 28 -21.49 -3.82 2.18
CA ALA A 28 -21.01 -3.77 3.56
C ALA A 28 -21.90 -4.63 4.46
N ALA A 29 -21.34 -5.19 5.54
CA ALA A 29 -22.15 -5.79 6.59
C ALA A 29 -23.00 -4.71 7.30
N GLY A 30 -24.30 -4.96 7.52
CA GLY A 30 -25.20 -4.11 8.31
C GLY A 30 -26.19 -3.24 7.51
N VAL A 31 -26.73 -2.19 8.15
CA VAL A 31 -27.91 -1.42 7.68
C VAL A 31 -27.71 -0.74 6.31
N SER A 32 -26.44 -0.51 5.93
CA SER A 32 -26.04 0.10 4.64
C SER A 32 -25.43 -0.94 3.68
N ALA A 33 -26.17 -2.02 3.43
CA ALA A 33 -25.67 -3.22 2.75
C ALA A 33 -25.31 -3.10 1.26
N LEU A 34 -25.62 -1.98 0.59
CA LEU A 34 -25.30 -1.76 -0.81
C LEU A 34 -24.90 -0.30 -0.99
N ARG A 35 -23.70 -0.09 -1.53
CA ARG A 35 -23.20 1.22 -1.95
C ARG A 35 -22.71 1.07 -3.38
N VAL A 36 -23.22 1.95 -4.24
CA VAL A 36 -22.81 2.04 -5.64
C VAL A 36 -22.13 3.37 -5.82
N GLU A 37 -20.92 3.36 -6.36
CA GLU A 37 -20.15 4.55 -6.70
C GLU A 37 -19.84 4.55 -8.18
N HIS A 38 -20.13 5.65 -8.87
CA HIS A 38 -19.61 5.85 -10.22
C HIS A 38 -18.11 6.16 -10.12
N ARG A 39 -17.29 5.50 -10.94
CA ARG A 39 -15.82 5.59 -10.85
C ARG A 39 -15.25 7.00 -10.96
N LEU A 40 -15.97 7.90 -11.63
CA LEU A 40 -15.57 9.30 -11.81
C LEU A 40 -16.35 10.27 -10.91
N ASP A 41 -17.64 10.00 -10.71
CA ASP A 41 -18.55 10.97 -10.08
C ASP A 41 -18.84 10.65 -8.60
N GLY A 42 -18.31 9.54 -8.09
CA GLY A 42 -18.45 9.14 -6.70
C GLY A 42 -19.82 8.52 -6.37
N PRO A 43 -20.31 8.65 -5.12
CA PRO A 43 -21.50 7.94 -4.66
C PRO A 43 -22.74 8.25 -5.50
N VAL A 44 -23.43 7.22 -5.97
CA VAL A 44 -24.66 7.35 -6.74
C VAL A 44 -25.88 6.80 -6.00
N LYS A 45 -27.06 7.29 -6.38
CA LYS A 45 -28.31 6.78 -5.83
C LYS A 45 -28.62 5.42 -6.46
N CYS A 46 -28.80 4.41 -5.61
CA CYS A 46 -29.23 3.10 -6.02
C CYS A 46 -30.47 2.66 -5.22
N ARG A 47 -31.35 1.89 -5.86
CA ARG A 47 -32.41 1.13 -5.21
C ARG A 47 -31.98 -0.32 -5.12
N ALA A 48 -32.14 -0.92 -3.95
CA ALA A 48 -31.85 -2.32 -3.72
C ALA A 48 -33.12 -3.08 -3.34
N GLU A 49 -33.25 -4.32 -3.80
CA GLU A 49 -34.30 -5.24 -3.33
C GLU A 49 -33.66 -6.46 -2.65
N PRO A 50 -34.35 -7.11 -1.69
CA PRO A 50 -33.88 -8.39 -1.16
C PRO A 50 -33.77 -9.41 -2.28
N ALA A 51 -32.57 -9.95 -2.48
CA ALA A 51 -32.32 -10.93 -3.53
C ALA A 51 -33.15 -12.18 -3.23
N ALA A 52 -34.02 -12.56 -4.17
CA ALA A 52 -34.92 -13.70 -4.01
C ALA A 52 -34.17 -15.05 -3.91
N ARG A 53 -32.91 -15.08 -4.39
CA ARG A 53 -31.95 -16.17 -4.26
C ARG A 53 -30.56 -15.58 -3.99
N LYS A 54 -29.68 -16.35 -3.34
CA LYS A 54 -28.25 -16.02 -3.31
C LYS A 54 -27.73 -16.26 -4.73
N GLU A 55 -27.68 -15.23 -5.55
CA GLU A 55 -27.24 -15.32 -6.94
C GLU A 55 -25.72 -15.30 -7.06
N VAL A 56 -25.21 -16.06 -8.01
CA VAL A 56 -23.81 -16.03 -8.45
C VAL A 56 -23.78 -15.38 -9.82
N PHE A 57 -23.07 -14.26 -9.94
CA PHE A 57 -22.90 -13.58 -11.22
C PHE A 57 -21.72 -14.20 -11.95
N SER A 58 -21.99 -15.26 -12.70
CA SER A 58 -20.97 -16.06 -13.41
C SER A 58 -20.22 -15.28 -14.50
N ASP A 59 -20.81 -14.20 -15.03
CA ASP A 59 -20.21 -13.41 -16.11
C ASP A 59 -19.23 -12.33 -15.63
N THR A 60 -19.27 -11.97 -14.34
CA THR A 60 -18.37 -10.96 -13.77
C THR A 60 -17.09 -11.62 -13.28
N PRO A 61 -15.90 -11.21 -13.78
CA PRO A 61 -14.67 -11.92 -13.50
C PRO A 61 -14.30 -11.90 -12.01
N VAL A 62 -13.77 -13.02 -11.53
CA VAL A 62 -13.09 -13.09 -10.23
C VAL A 62 -11.78 -12.30 -10.31
N GLU A 63 -11.57 -11.32 -9.43
CA GLU A 63 -10.29 -10.59 -9.35
C GLU A 63 -9.40 -11.25 -8.27
N LEU A 64 -8.17 -11.60 -8.65
CA LEU A 64 -7.16 -12.18 -7.77
C LEU A 64 -5.95 -11.27 -7.70
N TYR A 65 -5.45 -11.01 -6.50
CA TYR A 65 -4.20 -10.27 -6.27
C TYR A 65 -3.15 -11.22 -5.74
N THR A 66 -2.11 -11.43 -6.53
CA THR A 66 -1.22 -12.59 -6.35
C THR A 66 0.25 -12.20 -6.24
N GLU A 67 1.00 -13.00 -5.50
CA GLU A 67 2.45 -12.94 -5.38
C GLU A 67 3.04 -14.32 -5.69
N GLU A 68 4.07 -14.34 -6.53
CA GLU A 68 4.91 -15.51 -6.73
C GLU A 68 5.99 -15.53 -5.64
N VAL A 69 5.89 -16.48 -4.72
CA VAL A 69 6.83 -16.61 -3.59
C VAL A 69 8.07 -17.38 -4.03
N ASP A 70 7.85 -18.49 -4.73
CA ASP A 70 8.85 -19.30 -5.41
C ASP A 70 8.19 -20.07 -6.57
N ASP A 71 8.99 -20.85 -7.33
CA ASP A 71 8.52 -21.62 -8.49
C ASP A 71 7.33 -22.55 -8.17
N GLU A 72 7.17 -22.98 -6.92
CA GLU A 72 6.17 -23.96 -6.47
C GLU A 72 5.13 -23.37 -5.50
N THR A 73 5.21 -22.07 -5.20
CA THR A 73 4.42 -21.44 -4.14
C THR A 73 3.87 -20.11 -4.61
N HIS A 74 2.54 -20.02 -4.60
CA HIS A 74 1.81 -18.84 -5.02
C HIS A 74 0.95 -18.34 -3.86
N ASN A 75 1.03 -17.05 -3.56
CA ASN A 75 0.31 -16.41 -2.48
C ASN A 75 -0.83 -15.56 -3.05
N ILE A 76 -2.08 -15.94 -2.80
CA ILE A 76 -3.24 -15.13 -3.20
C ILE A 76 -3.61 -14.22 -2.03
N VAL A 77 -3.13 -12.97 -2.09
CA VAL A 77 -3.24 -11.98 -1.03
C VAL A 77 -4.66 -11.45 -0.86
N GLN A 78 -5.39 -11.28 -1.97
CA GLN A 78 -6.77 -10.80 -1.95
C GLN A 78 -7.58 -11.40 -3.10
N LEU A 79 -8.87 -11.63 -2.85
CA LEU A 79 -9.81 -12.26 -3.78
C LEU A 79 -11.16 -11.55 -3.73
N TYR A 80 -11.71 -11.27 -4.90
CA TYR A 80 -13.05 -10.72 -5.04
C TYR A 80 -13.91 -11.67 -5.86
N PHE A 81 -14.98 -12.15 -5.24
CA PHE A 81 -15.98 -12.98 -5.89
C PHE A 81 -17.20 -12.14 -6.24
N SER A 82 -17.77 -12.42 -7.41
CA SER A 82 -19.09 -11.92 -7.82
C SER A 82 -20.19 -12.80 -7.23
N ASP A 83 -20.09 -13.08 -5.93
CA ASP A 83 -20.91 -14.03 -5.19
C ASP A 83 -21.56 -13.35 -4.00
N LEU A 84 -22.89 -13.34 -3.97
CA LEU A 84 -23.66 -12.69 -2.91
C LEU A 84 -23.78 -13.54 -1.64
N ARG A 85 -23.29 -14.79 -1.64
CA ARG A 85 -23.34 -15.67 -0.46
C ARG A 85 -22.44 -15.17 0.66
N ASP A 86 -22.91 -15.30 1.89
CA ASP A 86 -22.22 -14.84 3.11
C ASP A 86 -20.91 -15.60 3.35
N GLU A 87 -20.90 -16.89 3.00
CA GLU A 87 -19.75 -17.78 3.10
C GLU A 87 -19.45 -18.35 1.72
N VAL A 88 -18.19 -18.24 1.30
CA VAL A 88 -17.67 -18.77 0.03
C VAL A 88 -16.44 -19.59 0.37
N ALA A 89 -16.55 -20.90 0.17
CA ALA A 89 -15.44 -21.81 0.44
C ALA A 89 -14.62 -22.03 -0.84
N VAL A 90 -13.29 -22.00 -0.71
CA VAL A 90 -12.36 -21.98 -1.84
C VAL A 90 -11.37 -23.14 -1.71
N ASP A 91 -11.25 -23.94 -2.75
CA ASP A 91 -10.22 -24.95 -2.93
C ASP A 91 -9.07 -24.40 -3.78
N VAL A 92 -7.86 -24.93 -3.61
CA VAL A 92 -6.69 -24.54 -4.40
C VAL A 92 -5.90 -25.75 -4.85
N VAL A 93 -5.43 -25.71 -6.08
CA VAL A 93 -4.63 -26.79 -6.68
C VAL A 93 -3.41 -26.20 -7.38
N ASN A 94 -2.23 -26.72 -7.06
CA ASN A 94 -0.99 -26.37 -7.74
C ASN A 94 -0.56 -27.50 -8.67
N LEU A 95 -0.51 -27.23 -9.98
CA LEU A 95 -0.13 -28.19 -11.03
C LEU A 95 1.34 -28.04 -11.49
N THR A 96 2.12 -27.15 -10.89
CA THR A 96 3.54 -27.00 -11.24
C THR A 96 4.29 -28.32 -11.09
N ASN A 97 5.18 -28.65 -12.02
CA ASN A 97 5.96 -29.89 -12.02
C ASN A 97 5.09 -31.17 -12.01
N THR A 98 3.87 -31.12 -12.57
CA THR A 98 2.99 -32.29 -12.76
C THR A 98 2.71 -32.53 -14.23
N THR A 99 2.30 -33.75 -14.58
CA THR A 99 1.78 -34.08 -15.91
C THR A 99 0.26 -33.89 -16.01
N LEU A 100 -0.39 -33.50 -14.92
CA LEU A 100 -1.84 -33.27 -14.87
C LEU A 100 -2.21 -32.07 -15.74
N THR A 101 -3.47 -31.96 -16.11
CA THR A 101 -4.07 -30.97 -16.99
C THR A 101 -5.44 -30.58 -16.43
N LEU A 102 -6.00 -29.48 -16.92
CA LEU A 102 -7.34 -29.03 -16.52
C LEU A 102 -8.46 -30.04 -16.85
N GLN A 103 -8.20 -31.01 -17.74
CA GLN A 103 -9.18 -32.04 -18.13
C GLN A 103 -9.11 -33.28 -17.23
N ASP A 104 -8.08 -33.41 -16.40
CA ASP A 104 -7.95 -34.55 -15.51
C ASP A 104 -9.00 -34.49 -14.40
N THR A 105 -9.61 -35.63 -14.12
CA THR A 105 -10.72 -35.75 -13.16
C THR A 105 -10.37 -35.17 -11.80
N GLU A 106 -9.13 -35.33 -11.33
CA GLU A 106 -8.67 -34.74 -10.05
C GLU A 106 -8.79 -33.20 -10.01
N CYS A 107 -8.61 -32.52 -11.14
CA CYS A 107 -8.75 -31.07 -11.23
C CYS A 107 -10.22 -30.64 -11.21
N CYS A 108 -11.13 -31.53 -11.62
CA CYS A 108 -12.58 -31.28 -11.69
C CYS A 108 -13.36 -31.86 -10.50
N VAL A 109 -12.72 -32.40 -9.46
CA VAL A 109 -13.44 -32.89 -8.26
C VAL A 109 -13.33 -31.86 -7.16
N PHE A 110 -14.47 -31.31 -6.73
CA PHE A 110 -14.54 -30.45 -5.56
C PHE A 110 -14.57 -31.31 -4.29
N GLN A 111 -13.60 -31.10 -3.42
CA GLN A 111 -13.62 -31.71 -2.10
C GLN A 111 -14.70 -31.05 -1.24
N GLN A 112 -15.15 -31.75 -0.20
CA GLN A 112 -15.93 -31.12 0.87
C GLN A 112 -14.96 -30.53 1.90
N ASP A 113 -15.35 -29.42 2.52
CA ASP A 113 -14.60 -28.89 3.64
C ASP A 113 -14.72 -29.78 4.90
N ALA A 114 -14.03 -29.39 5.98
CA ALA A 114 -14.06 -30.12 7.25
C ALA A 114 -15.45 -30.20 7.89
N THR A 115 -16.41 -29.38 7.46
CA THR A 115 -17.80 -29.38 7.92
C THR A 115 -18.73 -30.21 7.02
N GLY A 116 -18.21 -30.73 5.90
CA GLY A 116 -18.96 -31.45 4.88
C GLY A 116 -19.65 -30.55 3.85
N ALA A 117 -19.40 -29.24 3.88
CA ALA A 117 -19.95 -28.31 2.91
C ALA A 117 -19.17 -28.39 1.58
N ALA A 118 -19.89 -28.29 0.47
CA ALA A 118 -19.28 -28.28 -0.85
C ALA A 118 -18.50 -26.99 -1.06
N LEU A 119 -17.23 -27.12 -1.46
CA LEU A 119 -16.41 -25.98 -1.86
C LEU A 119 -17.04 -25.31 -3.08
N ASN A 120 -17.00 -23.98 -3.13
CA ASN A 120 -17.72 -23.21 -4.13
C ASN A 120 -16.84 -22.86 -5.32
N TYR A 121 -15.60 -22.49 -5.05
CA TYR A 121 -14.62 -22.15 -6.07
C TYR A 121 -13.40 -23.05 -5.93
N LYS A 122 -12.74 -23.32 -7.05
CA LYS A 122 -11.43 -23.97 -7.09
C LYS A 122 -10.49 -23.15 -7.96
N ILE A 123 -9.36 -22.74 -7.39
CA ILE A 123 -8.35 -21.94 -8.09
C ILE A 123 -7.19 -22.86 -8.45
N ILE A 124 -6.84 -22.89 -9.73
CA ILE A 124 -5.80 -23.77 -10.24
C ILE A 124 -4.62 -22.90 -10.70
N VAL A 125 -3.45 -23.18 -10.14
CA VAL A 125 -2.19 -22.48 -10.41
C VAL A 125 -1.22 -23.42 -11.11
N ARG A 126 -0.42 -22.88 -12.03
CA ARG A 126 0.72 -23.56 -12.65
C ARG A 126 1.81 -22.54 -12.97
N ASP A 127 3.05 -22.90 -12.71
CA ASP A 127 4.25 -22.13 -13.05
C ASP A 127 4.14 -20.65 -12.61
N GLY A 128 3.70 -20.44 -11.36
CA GLY A 128 3.58 -19.11 -10.75
C GLY A 128 2.42 -18.24 -11.29
N ALA A 129 1.43 -18.82 -11.96
CA ALA A 129 0.27 -18.10 -12.50
C ALA A 129 -1.05 -18.85 -12.30
N VAL A 130 -2.14 -18.10 -12.17
CA VAL A 130 -3.49 -18.68 -12.14
C VAL A 130 -3.87 -19.07 -13.57
N ILE A 131 -4.21 -20.33 -13.78
CA ILE A 131 -4.57 -20.86 -15.11
C ILE A 131 -6.07 -21.15 -15.26
N SER A 132 -6.80 -21.29 -14.15
CA SER A 132 -8.24 -21.51 -14.16
C SER A 132 -8.87 -21.19 -12.81
N VAL A 133 -10.08 -20.64 -12.86
CA VAL A 133 -10.99 -20.55 -11.70
C VAL A 133 -12.25 -21.33 -12.05
N LEU A 134 -12.55 -22.37 -11.28
CA LEU A 134 -13.73 -23.20 -11.45
C LEU A 134 -14.77 -22.84 -10.39
N TYR A 135 -16.04 -22.93 -10.73
CA TYR A 135 -17.17 -22.71 -9.85
C TYR A 135 -18.12 -23.91 -9.92
N GLN A 136 -18.60 -24.38 -8.77
CA GLN A 136 -19.56 -25.49 -8.69
C GLN A 136 -20.99 -24.97 -8.42
N GLU A 137 -21.91 -25.27 -9.34
CA GLU A 137 -23.35 -25.02 -9.20
C GLU A 137 -24.11 -26.36 -9.16
N GLY A 138 -24.44 -26.82 -7.94
CA GLY A 138 -25.03 -28.14 -7.77
C GLY A 138 -24.06 -29.26 -8.17
N GLU A 139 -24.42 -30.05 -9.18
CA GLU A 139 -23.57 -31.12 -9.72
C GLU A 139 -22.72 -30.66 -10.92
N GLU A 140 -22.98 -29.47 -11.45
CA GLU A 140 -22.28 -28.92 -12.62
C GLU A 140 -21.07 -28.07 -12.21
N ILE A 141 -20.04 -28.10 -13.06
CA ILE A 141 -18.80 -27.35 -12.87
C ILE A 141 -18.63 -26.44 -14.07
N HIS A 142 -18.46 -25.16 -13.77
CA HIS A 142 -18.32 -24.09 -14.76
C HIS A 142 -16.95 -23.44 -14.63
N SER A 143 -16.40 -23.00 -15.76
CA SER A 143 -15.25 -22.10 -15.74
C SER A 143 -15.75 -20.69 -15.46
N SER A 144 -15.15 -20.02 -14.49
CA SER A 144 -15.40 -18.61 -14.19
C SER A 144 -14.34 -17.75 -14.88
N PRO A 145 -14.72 -16.64 -15.55
CA PRO A 145 -13.75 -15.66 -16.01
C PRO A 145 -12.99 -15.08 -14.81
N PHE A 146 -11.71 -14.75 -14.99
CA PHE A 146 -10.90 -14.17 -13.92
C PHE A 146 -9.88 -13.16 -14.44
N ILE A 147 -9.43 -12.28 -13.55
CA ILE A 147 -8.35 -11.32 -13.78
C ILE A 147 -7.32 -11.50 -12.66
N GLU A 148 -6.10 -11.86 -13.05
CA GLU A 148 -4.96 -11.94 -12.13
C GLU A 148 -4.17 -10.63 -12.13
N HIS A 149 -4.06 -10.00 -10.96
CA HIS A 149 -3.22 -8.85 -10.69
C HIS A 149 -1.96 -9.29 -9.95
N LYS A 150 -0.86 -9.45 -10.69
CA LYS A 150 0.45 -9.75 -10.08
C LYS A 150 0.96 -8.54 -9.29
N LEU A 151 1.07 -8.72 -7.99
CA LEU A 151 1.61 -7.73 -7.07
C LEU A 151 3.13 -7.61 -7.25
N PRO A 152 3.68 -6.40 -7.17
CA PRO A 152 5.11 -6.22 -7.23
C PRO A 152 5.77 -6.74 -5.94
N PRO A 153 7.04 -7.18 -5.98
CA PRO A 153 7.72 -7.71 -4.80
C PRO A 153 8.00 -6.61 -3.78
N GLN A 154 8.29 -7.02 -2.53
CA GLN A 154 8.75 -6.13 -1.47
C GLN A 154 9.86 -5.18 -1.94
N GLY A 155 9.79 -3.93 -1.49
CA GLY A 155 10.74 -2.89 -1.84
C GLY A 155 10.46 -2.20 -3.18
N SER A 156 9.49 -2.70 -3.96
CA SER A 156 9.04 -2.04 -5.17
C SER A 156 8.32 -0.74 -4.87
N TYR A 157 8.39 0.18 -5.83
CA TYR A 157 7.65 1.43 -5.79
C TYR A 157 6.25 1.26 -6.35
N VAL A 158 5.26 1.72 -5.58
CA VAL A 158 3.84 1.68 -5.92
C VAL A 158 3.24 3.08 -5.87
N THR A 159 2.26 3.32 -6.75
CA THR A 159 1.50 4.57 -6.80
C THR A 159 0.10 4.33 -6.25
N LEU A 160 -0.36 5.23 -5.40
CA LEU A 160 -1.71 5.25 -4.84
C LEU A 160 -2.67 6.09 -5.70
N PRO A 161 -4.00 5.93 -5.53
CA PRO A 161 -4.99 6.66 -6.32
C PRO A 161 -4.91 8.19 -6.20
N ASP A 162 -4.41 8.70 -5.07
CA ASP A 162 -4.18 10.14 -4.87
C ASP A 162 -2.86 10.65 -5.47
N GLY A 163 -2.12 9.81 -6.21
CA GLY A 163 -0.85 10.13 -6.83
C GLY A 163 0.36 10.06 -5.91
N SER A 164 0.17 9.68 -4.63
CA SER A 164 1.28 9.45 -3.71
C SER A 164 2.18 8.30 -4.20
N LEU A 165 3.49 8.43 -3.97
CA LEU A 165 4.46 7.37 -4.22
C LEU A 165 4.81 6.69 -2.91
N GLY A 166 4.72 5.36 -2.90
CA GLY A 166 5.06 4.53 -1.76
C GLY A 166 6.08 3.45 -2.09
N LYS A 167 6.77 2.96 -1.07
CA LYS A 167 7.61 1.77 -1.11
C LYS A 167 6.89 0.63 -0.40
N LEU A 168 6.63 -0.44 -1.14
CA LEU A 168 5.89 -1.60 -0.67
C LEU A 168 6.70 -2.39 0.36
N GLN A 169 6.08 -2.75 1.49
CA GLN A 169 6.67 -3.67 2.47
C GLN A 169 6.35 -5.13 2.10
N ALA A 170 6.69 -6.07 2.98
CA ALA A 170 6.39 -7.48 2.74
C ALA A 170 4.87 -7.69 2.61
N LEU A 171 4.45 -8.48 1.63
CA LEU A 171 3.05 -8.81 1.42
C LEU A 171 2.57 -9.74 2.54
N PRO A 172 1.33 -9.57 3.02
CA PRO A 172 0.74 -10.46 4.01
C PRO A 172 0.54 -11.86 3.41
N ARG A 173 0.53 -12.86 4.29
CA ARG A 173 0.15 -14.23 3.91
C ARG A 173 -1.35 -14.29 3.63
N GLY A 174 -1.71 -14.61 2.40
CA GLY A 174 -3.07 -14.89 1.99
C GLY A 174 -3.33 -16.38 1.86
N LEU A 175 -4.10 -16.75 0.83
CA LEU A 175 -4.39 -18.14 0.49
C LEU A 175 -3.19 -18.74 -0.26
N ILE A 176 -2.48 -19.65 0.41
CA ILE A 176 -1.25 -20.25 -0.12
C ILE A 176 -1.57 -21.44 -1.01
N VAL A 177 -1.11 -21.38 -2.25
CA VAL A 177 -1.26 -22.41 -3.26
C VAL A 177 0.10 -23.08 -3.48
N THR A 178 0.29 -24.23 -2.86
CA THR A 178 1.53 -25.01 -2.91
C THR A 178 1.22 -26.50 -2.98
N ARG A 179 2.19 -27.30 -3.44
CA ARG A 179 2.05 -28.77 -3.51
C ARG A 179 2.32 -29.46 -2.18
N GLU A 180 3.22 -28.91 -1.39
CA GLU A 180 3.62 -29.45 -0.10
C GLU A 180 3.41 -28.37 0.96
N ALA A 181 2.84 -28.75 2.11
CA ALA A 181 2.61 -27.81 3.19
C ALA A 181 3.94 -27.15 3.63
N ARG A 182 3.95 -25.82 3.65
CA ARG A 182 5.10 -25.00 4.05
C ARG A 182 4.64 -23.90 4.99
N ASP A 183 5.46 -23.60 5.97
CA ASP A 183 5.25 -22.45 6.84
C ASP A 183 5.80 -21.19 6.17
N LEU A 184 4.90 -20.29 5.81
CA LEU A 184 5.23 -18.96 5.32
C LEU A 184 5.01 -17.91 6.41
N PRO A 185 5.85 -16.85 6.45
CA PRO A 185 5.66 -15.75 7.39
C PRO A 185 4.33 -15.06 7.15
N GLU A 186 3.63 -14.67 8.22
CA GLU A 186 2.29 -14.09 8.13
C GLU A 186 2.30 -12.64 7.64
N ASN A 187 3.39 -11.89 7.91
CA ASN A 187 3.57 -10.48 7.52
C ASN A 187 2.31 -9.61 7.76
N ALA A 188 1.69 -9.74 8.93
CA ALA A 188 0.50 -8.96 9.26
C ALA A 188 0.83 -7.45 9.23
N PRO A 189 -0.08 -6.60 8.68
CA PRO A 189 0.09 -5.16 8.66
C PRO A 189 0.31 -4.59 10.07
N GLN A 190 1.31 -3.74 10.20
CA GLN A 190 1.72 -3.14 11.48
C GLN A 190 1.30 -1.67 11.59
N TRP A 191 0.97 -1.04 10.47
CA TRP A 191 0.72 0.40 10.40
C TRP A 191 -0.76 0.75 10.32
N PRO A 192 -1.15 1.96 10.74
CA PRO A 192 -2.55 2.39 10.68
C PRO A 192 -3.05 2.47 9.23
N GLU A 193 -4.34 2.18 9.04
CA GLU A 193 -4.98 2.27 7.73
C GLU A 193 -4.95 3.70 7.18
N ARG A 194 -4.61 3.83 5.91
CA ARG A 194 -4.70 5.11 5.21
C ARG A 194 -6.18 5.50 5.04
N SER A 195 -6.52 6.68 5.53
CA SER A 195 -7.86 7.23 5.40
C SER A 195 -8.26 7.40 3.93
N GLY A 196 -9.49 7.02 3.60
CA GLY A 196 -10.06 7.22 2.26
C GLY A 196 -9.80 6.09 1.26
N LEU A 197 -8.95 5.12 1.57
CA LEU A 197 -8.78 3.92 0.76
C LEU A 197 -9.61 2.76 1.35
N ARG A 198 -10.25 1.98 0.47
CA ARG A 198 -11.08 0.83 0.85
C ARG A 198 -10.88 -0.31 -0.15
N PRO A 199 -11.08 -1.58 0.27
CA PRO A 199 -11.19 -2.70 -0.65
C PRO A 199 -12.26 -2.44 -1.73
N LYS A 200 -12.03 -2.95 -2.95
CA LYS A 200 -12.91 -2.73 -4.11
C LYS A 200 -14.31 -3.33 -3.96
N GLY A 201 -14.47 -4.34 -3.11
CA GLY A 201 -15.71 -5.09 -3.00
C GLY A 201 -15.71 -6.08 -1.84
N LYS A 202 -16.62 -7.05 -1.92
CA LYS A 202 -16.71 -8.13 -0.94
C LYS A 202 -15.53 -9.09 -1.12
N HIS A 203 -14.78 -9.31 -0.05
CA HIS A 203 -13.70 -10.28 0.00
C HIS A 203 -13.88 -11.17 1.24
N PRO A 204 -13.28 -12.37 1.27
CA PRO A 204 -13.24 -13.19 2.48
C PRO A 204 -12.63 -12.40 3.65
N ALA A 205 -13.23 -12.47 4.84
CA ALA A 205 -12.77 -11.73 6.01
C ALA A 205 -11.34 -12.10 6.43
N GLU A 206 -10.94 -13.34 6.15
CA GLU A 206 -9.59 -13.87 6.41
C GLU A 206 -8.53 -13.37 5.42
N LEU A 207 -8.95 -12.75 4.31
CA LEU A 207 -8.08 -12.19 3.27
C LEU A 207 -8.36 -10.69 3.13
N PRO A 208 -8.04 -9.87 4.16
CA PRO A 208 -8.30 -8.43 4.12
C PRO A 208 -7.49 -7.73 3.03
N GLY A 209 -6.40 -8.35 2.55
CA GLY A 209 -5.57 -7.81 1.48
C GLY A 209 -4.94 -6.48 1.83
N MET A 210 -4.65 -6.23 3.12
CA MET A 210 -4.03 -5.01 3.58
C MET A 210 -2.51 -5.18 3.60
N VAL A 211 -1.76 -4.19 3.12
CA VAL A 211 -0.30 -4.22 3.09
C VAL A 211 0.28 -2.90 3.57
N ASP A 212 1.39 -3.00 4.29
CA ASP A 212 2.18 -1.86 4.75
C ASP A 212 2.94 -1.18 3.59
N VAL A 213 2.88 0.16 3.56
CA VAL A 213 3.55 0.99 2.55
C VAL A 213 4.18 2.22 3.22
N GLU A 214 5.44 2.49 2.87
CA GLU A 214 6.14 3.72 3.26
C GLU A 214 5.93 4.78 2.20
N ILE A 215 5.15 5.80 2.50
CA ILE A 215 4.87 6.89 1.59
C ILE A 215 6.04 7.88 1.63
N ILE A 216 6.71 8.00 0.49
CA ILE A 216 7.94 8.79 0.30
C ILE A 216 7.71 10.06 -0.50
N GLN A 217 6.57 10.16 -1.20
CA GLN A 217 6.17 11.35 -1.94
C GLN A 217 4.67 11.57 -1.80
N GLN A 218 4.28 12.80 -1.52
CA GLN A 218 2.88 13.25 -1.51
C GLN A 218 2.81 14.70 -1.97
N ASP A 219 1.75 15.05 -2.72
CA ASP A 219 1.52 16.42 -3.22
C ASP A 219 2.72 17.03 -3.98
N GLY A 220 3.47 16.18 -4.68
CA GLY A 220 4.65 16.58 -5.45
C GLY A 220 5.90 16.85 -4.61
N ALA A 221 5.85 16.70 -3.28
CA ALA A 221 6.98 16.90 -2.38
C ALA A 221 7.53 15.57 -1.84
N VAL A 222 8.82 15.57 -1.49
CA VAL A 222 9.46 14.50 -0.72
C VAL A 222 8.89 14.49 0.69
N LEU A 223 8.50 13.31 1.17
CA LEU A 223 8.16 13.09 2.57
C LEU A 223 9.34 12.47 3.30
N TRP A 224 9.90 13.23 4.25
CA TRP A 224 10.94 12.74 5.15
C TRP A 224 10.66 13.19 6.59
N PRO A 225 10.57 12.25 7.56
CA PRO A 225 10.59 10.80 7.37
C PRO A 225 9.39 10.30 6.53
N PRO A 226 9.48 9.10 5.92
CA PRO A 226 8.35 8.52 5.18
C PRO A 226 7.13 8.36 6.09
N HIS A 227 5.94 8.58 5.54
CA HIS A 227 4.70 8.32 6.26
C HIS A 227 4.33 6.84 6.15
N GLN A 228 4.19 6.17 7.29
CA GLN A 228 3.90 4.74 7.37
C GLN A 228 2.40 4.51 7.51
N CYS A 229 1.81 3.75 6.59
CA CYS A 229 0.40 3.38 6.60
C CYS A 229 0.17 2.01 5.93
N CYS A 230 -0.94 1.35 6.24
CA CYS A 230 -1.39 0.21 5.46
C CYS A 230 -2.52 0.58 4.49
N VAL A 231 -2.56 -0.10 3.35
CA VAL A 231 -3.51 0.15 2.26
C VAL A 231 -4.00 -1.19 1.68
N PRO A 232 -5.19 -1.25 1.08
CA PRO A 232 -5.62 -2.45 0.39
C PRO A 232 -4.78 -2.66 -0.88
N VAL A 233 -4.34 -3.89 -1.15
CA VAL A 233 -3.51 -4.24 -2.30
C VAL A 233 -4.18 -3.89 -3.63
N CYS A 234 -5.51 -3.90 -3.66
CA CYS A 234 -6.29 -3.50 -4.83
C CYS A 234 -6.21 -2.02 -5.19
N ALA A 235 -5.72 -1.16 -4.29
CA ALA A 235 -5.47 0.25 -4.55
C ALA A 235 -4.05 0.52 -5.08
N LEU A 236 -3.18 -0.50 -5.11
CA LEU A 236 -1.81 -0.34 -5.55
C LEU A 236 -1.68 -0.48 -7.06
N THR A 237 -0.96 0.45 -7.66
CA THR A 237 -0.49 0.31 -9.04
C THR A 237 1.04 0.30 -9.05
N LYS A 238 1.65 -0.62 -9.80
CA LYS A 238 3.10 -0.61 -9.99
C LYS A 238 3.51 0.71 -10.62
N THR A 239 4.50 1.39 -10.02
CA THR A 239 4.96 2.67 -10.54
C THR A 239 5.68 2.48 -11.87
N ASP A 240 5.33 3.28 -12.87
CA ASP A 240 6.00 3.27 -14.16
C ASP A 240 7.39 3.95 -14.11
N SER A 241 8.21 3.67 -15.13
CA SER A 241 9.58 4.18 -15.20
C SER A 241 9.65 5.71 -15.29
N SER A 242 8.66 6.38 -15.90
CA SER A 242 8.65 7.83 -16.05
C SER A 242 8.40 8.54 -14.71
N ARG A 243 7.48 8.01 -13.91
CA ARG A 243 7.19 8.48 -12.55
C ARG A 243 8.39 8.24 -11.64
N LEU A 244 9.08 7.11 -11.77
CA LEU A 244 10.31 6.84 -11.03
C LEU A 244 11.45 7.80 -11.38
N GLN A 245 11.64 8.12 -12.66
CA GLN A 245 12.62 9.13 -13.08
C GLN A 245 12.31 10.50 -12.48
N ALA A 246 11.04 10.91 -12.50
CA ALA A 246 10.61 12.17 -11.88
C ALA A 246 10.84 12.18 -10.36
N TRP A 247 10.58 11.05 -9.69
CA TRP A 247 10.89 10.87 -8.27
C TRP A 247 12.39 11.01 -7.99
N HIS A 248 13.26 10.33 -8.75
CA HIS A 248 14.71 10.44 -8.55
C HIS A 248 15.23 11.87 -8.74
N ALA A 249 14.74 12.58 -9.76
CA ALA A 249 15.09 13.98 -9.95
C ALA A 249 14.63 14.88 -8.78
N LEU A 250 13.42 14.63 -8.26
CA LEU A 250 12.90 15.34 -7.09
C LEU A 250 13.74 15.04 -5.83
N TRP A 251 14.11 13.78 -5.64
CA TRP A 251 14.94 13.32 -4.54
C TRP A 251 16.34 13.94 -4.56
N ASP A 252 17.00 13.94 -5.72
CA ASP A 252 18.31 14.57 -5.90
C ASP A 252 18.24 16.07 -5.62
N SER A 253 17.18 16.74 -6.11
CA SER A 253 16.95 18.16 -5.80
C SER A 253 16.72 18.40 -4.31
N HIS A 254 16.03 17.50 -3.61
CA HIS A 254 15.80 17.59 -2.18
C HIS A 254 17.12 17.47 -1.41
N LEU A 255 17.94 16.46 -1.71
CA LEU A 255 19.25 16.26 -1.10
C LEU A 255 20.18 17.45 -1.34
N ALA A 256 20.24 17.95 -2.58
CA ALA A 256 21.03 19.13 -2.92
C ALA A 256 20.58 20.37 -2.14
N ALA A 257 19.27 20.57 -1.98
CA ALA A 257 18.72 21.67 -1.19
C ALA A 257 19.07 21.54 0.30
N ARG A 258 19.00 20.33 0.87
CA ARG A 258 19.39 20.05 2.27
C ARG A 258 20.88 20.29 2.51
N SER A 259 21.75 19.77 1.64
CA SER A 259 23.18 20.05 1.71
C SER A 259 23.44 21.56 1.63
N LYS A 260 22.86 22.26 0.64
CA LYS A 260 23.02 23.72 0.51
C LYS A 260 22.55 24.48 1.77
N ALA A 261 21.45 24.06 2.38
CA ALA A 261 20.95 24.67 3.61
C ALA A 261 21.95 24.49 4.77
N ALA A 262 22.55 23.29 4.92
CA ALA A 262 23.61 23.05 5.90
C ALA A 262 24.82 23.96 5.67
N TYR A 263 25.32 24.06 4.43
CA TYR A 263 26.43 24.97 4.09
C TYR A 263 26.10 26.44 4.39
N THR A 264 24.87 26.87 4.08
CA THR A 264 24.42 28.24 4.34
C THR A 264 24.35 28.55 5.84
N LEU A 265 23.86 27.61 6.65
CA LEU A 265 23.86 27.75 8.12
C LEU A 265 25.27 27.80 8.69
N ALA A 266 26.18 26.95 8.21
CA ALA A 266 27.58 26.98 8.62
C ALA A 266 28.24 28.33 8.31
N GLU A 267 28.06 28.86 7.10
CA GLU A 267 28.55 30.20 6.72
C GLU A 267 27.95 31.29 7.60
N ARG A 268 26.67 31.20 7.95
CA ARG A 268 26.01 32.17 8.81
C ARG A 268 26.54 32.13 10.24
N ILE A 269 26.81 30.95 10.78
CA ILE A 269 27.48 30.77 12.08
C ILE A 269 28.88 31.41 12.04
N GLU A 270 29.66 31.15 10.99
CA GLU A 270 31.00 31.74 10.80
C GLU A 270 30.95 33.27 10.74
N GLN A 271 29.97 33.83 10.01
CA GLN A 271 29.76 35.27 9.92
C GLN A 271 29.39 35.89 11.28
N VAL A 272 28.46 35.28 12.02
CA VAL A 272 28.05 35.76 13.34
C VAL A 272 29.22 35.68 14.34
N LEU A 273 30.03 34.62 14.30
CA LEU A 273 31.23 34.50 15.13
C LEU A 273 32.27 35.58 14.81
N ALA A 274 32.46 35.92 13.52
CA ALA A 274 33.38 36.96 13.10
C ALA A 274 32.88 38.36 13.47
N GLN A 275 31.59 38.64 13.26
CA GLN A 275 30.98 39.93 13.53
C GLN A 275 30.81 40.20 15.03
N GLY A 276 30.42 39.20 15.81
CA GLY A 276 30.20 39.34 17.25
C GLY A 276 31.45 39.75 18.05
N LEU A 277 32.64 39.59 17.47
CA LEU A 277 33.90 40.10 18.03
C LEU A 277 34.11 41.61 17.79
N SER A 278 33.31 42.23 16.93
CA SER A 278 33.46 43.61 16.46
C SER A 278 32.20 44.47 16.58
N ASP A 279 31.03 43.85 16.77
CA ASP A 279 29.73 44.52 16.66
C ASP A 279 29.30 45.16 17.99
N GLN A 280 29.26 46.49 18.02
CA GLN A 280 28.86 47.28 19.21
C GLN A 280 27.33 47.37 19.39
N GLY A 281 26.54 46.89 18.43
CA GLY A 281 25.08 47.05 18.42
C GLY A 281 24.28 45.92 19.07
N ARG A 282 24.88 44.75 19.30
CA ARG A 282 24.20 43.55 19.80
C ARG A 282 24.80 43.07 21.11
N THR A 283 23.96 42.58 22.01
CA THR A 283 24.45 41.99 23.26
C THR A 283 25.04 40.61 23.01
N ALA A 284 26.06 40.24 23.78
CA ALA A 284 26.67 38.91 23.68
C ALA A 284 25.65 37.78 23.90
N LYS A 285 24.63 38.00 24.74
CA LYS A 285 23.53 37.06 24.98
C LYS A 285 22.69 36.81 23.72
N GLU A 286 22.36 37.86 22.96
CA GLU A 286 21.60 37.73 21.70
C GLU A 286 22.40 36.96 20.66
N ILE A 287 23.72 37.22 20.57
CA ILE A 287 24.61 36.51 19.64
C ILE A 287 24.72 35.03 20.02
N VAL A 288 24.90 34.69 21.31
CA VAL A 288 24.93 33.29 21.77
C VAL A 288 23.61 32.58 21.48
N SER A 289 22.48 33.24 21.70
CA SER A 289 21.16 32.67 21.38
C SER A 289 21.06 32.33 19.90
N GLU A 290 21.35 33.28 19.02
CA GLU A 290 21.29 33.07 17.56
C GLU A 290 22.26 31.96 17.10
N LEU A 291 23.48 31.92 17.63
CA LEU A 291 24.45 30.86 17.33
C LEU A 291 23.94 29.48 17.75
N THR A 292 23.27 29.40 18.90
CA THR A 292 22.71 28.14 19.41
C THR A 292 21.55 27.69 18.52
N ASP A 293 20.69 28.62 18.10
CA ASP A 293 19.55 28.33 17.22
C ASP A 293 20.02 27.85 15.83
N PHE A 294 21.01 28.52 15.22
CA PHE A 294 21.57 28.08 13.94
C PHE A 294 22.29 26.75 14.04
N TYR A 295 23.02 26.52 15.13
CA TYR A 295 23.72 25.27 15.32
C TYR A 295 22.75 24.11 15.57
N GLY A 296 21.66 24.32 16.30
CA GLY A 296 20.59 23.32 16.44
C GLY A 296 19.95 22.94 15.11
N GLN A 297 19.60 23.94 14.28
CA GLN A 297 19.09 23.69 12.92
C GLN A 297 20.10 22.94 12.05
N LEU A 298 21.39 23.27 12.19
CA LEU A 298 22.47 22.59 11.47
C LEU A 298 22.56 21.11 11.89
N GLU A 299 22.51 20.82 13.19
CA GLU A 299 22.52 19.45 13.70
C GLU A 299 21.32 18.63 13.21
N ASP A 300 20.14 19.23 13.15
CA ASP A 300 18.94 18.55 12.63
C ASP A 300 19.10 18.20 11.14
N ILE A 301 19.61 19.13 10.31
CA ILE A 301 19.88 18.86 8.90
C ILE A 301 21.00 17.84 8.72
N GLN A 302 22.06 17.87 9.55
CA GLN A 302 23.13 16.87 9.49
C GLN A 302 22.62 15.48 9.84
N ARG A 303 21.76 15.37 10.86
CA ARG A 303 21.13 14.10 11.23
C ARG A 303 20.23 13.59 10.11
N GLU A 304 19.41 14.47 9.52
CA GLU A 304 18.59 14.15 8.35
C GLU A 304 19.46 13.61 7.20
N LEU A 305 20.52 14.31 6.81
CA LEU A 305 21.44 13.86 5.74
C LEU A 305 22.14 12.53 6.09
N GLN A 306 22.49 12.32 7.35
CA GLN A 306 23.09 11.07 7.82
C GLN A 306 22.12 9.89 7.73
N ASP A 307 20.88 10.06 8.17
CA ASP A 307 19.83 9.04 8.07
C ASP A 307 19.54 8.70 6.59
N LEU A 308 19.66 9.71 5.72
CA LEU A 308 19.58 9.60 4.27
C LEU A 308 20.82 9.00 3.59
N HIS A 309 21.86 8.67 4.35
CA HIS A 309 23.16 8.19 3.84
C HIS A 309 23.80 9.15 2.81
N HIS A 310 23.50 10.44 2.92
CA HIS A 310 24.03 11.49 2.05
C HIS A 310 25.16 12.25 2.76
N PRO A 311 26.26 12.62 2.06
CA PRO A 311 27.31 13.41 2.67
C PRO A 311 26.77 14.76 3.16
N GLY A 312 27.08 15.05 4.43
CA GLY A 312 26.77 16.31 5.09
C GLY A 312 27.93 17.30 5.01
N LEU A 313 28.10 18.08 6.08
CA LEU A 313 29.30 18.89 6.26
C LEU A 313 30.44 18.02 6.77
N GLU A 314 31.66 18.35 6.37
CA GLU A 314 32.86 17.70 6.88
C GLU A 314 32.93 17.77 8.42
N ALA A 315 33.28 16.65 9.05
CA ALA A 315 33.31 16.53 10.51
C ALA A 315 34.24 17.58 11.16
N ASP A 316 35.38 17.88 10.53
CA ASP A 316 36.33 18.89 10.98
C ASP A 316 35.70 20.30 11.02
N ARG A 317 34.86 20.61 10.03
CA ARG A 317 34.15 21.90 9.98
C ARG A 317 33.11 21.98 11.08
N LEU A 318 32.31 20.93 11.28
CA LEU A 318 31.34 20.88 12.39
C LEU A 318 32.01 21.07 13.75
N GLN A 319 33.13 20.38 13.99
CA GLN A 319 33.91 20.54 15.22
C GLN A 319 34.52 21.95 15.36
N ALA A 320 34.91 22.60 14.26
CA ALA A 320 35.40 23.97 14.28
C ALA A 320 34.30 24.96 14.68
N LEU A 321 33.11 24.82 14.10
CA LEU A 321 31.94 25.64 14.43
C LEU A 321 31.55 25.49 15.90
N GLN A 322 31.43 24.25 16.38
CA GLN A 322 31.08 23.97 17.78
C GLN A 322 32.10 24.58 18.75
N ARG A 323 33.40 24.42 18.48
CA ARG A 323 34.47 25.03 19.29
C ARG A 323 34.42 26.56 19.22
N GLY A 324 34.12 27.14 18.07
CA GLY A 324 33.95 28.58 17.88
C GLY A 324 32.84 29.13 18.76
N ILE A 325 31.66 28.50 18.73
CA ILE A 325 30.49 28.86 19.55
C ILE A 325 30.83 28.75 21.04
N GLN A 326 31.44 27.65 21.48
CA GLN A 326 31.83 27.45 22.88
C GLN A 326 32.83 28.52 23.36
N ARG A 327 33.80 28.87 22.52
CA ARG A 327 34.78 29.94 22.84
C ARG A 327 34.11 31.29 22.94
N PHE A 328 33.23 31.65 22.00
CA PHE A 328 32.49 32.89 22.04
C PHE A 328 31.61 32.98 23.30
N ALA A 329 30.87 31.91 23.60
CA ALA A 329 30.02 31.85 24.79
C ALA A 329 30.82 31.93 26.10
N ALA A 330 32.04 31.40 26.14
CA ALA A 330 32.94 31.56 27.27
C ALA A 330 33.39 33.02 27.44
N LEU A 331 33.86 33.66 26.36
CA LEU A 331 34.29 35.06 26.37
C LEU A 331 33.15 36.00 26.79
N ALA A 332 31.95 35.78 26.26
CA ALA A 332 30.74 36.54 26.59
C ALA A 332 30.37 36.52 28.10
N ARG A 333 30.82 35.52 28.86
CA ARG A 333 30.59 35.44 30.32
C ARG A 333 31.55 36.30 31.13
N PHE A 334 32.70 36.66 30.57
CA PHE A 334 33.76 37.37 31.28
C PHE A 334 33.79 38.87 31.01
N GLY A 335 32.97 39.38 30.08
CA GLY A 335 32.85 40.81 29.75
C GLY A 335 34.00 41.26 28.86
#